data_AF-T0M3E9-F1
#
_entry.id   AF-T0M3E9-F1
#
_cell.length_a   1.000
_cell.length_b   1.000
_cell.length_c   1.000
_cell.angle_alpha   90.00
_cell.angle_beta   90.00
_cell.angle_gamma   90.00
#
_symmetry.space_group_name_H-M   'P 1'
#
loop_
_entity.id
_entity.type
_entity.pdbx_description
1 polymer ?
#
loop_
_entity_poly.entity_id
_entity_poly.type
_entity_poly.pdbx_seq_one_letter_code
_entity_poly.pdbx_strand_id
1 'polypeptide(L)'
;MSTKKRYAHEWRESWEKVDFVRHAFRKYPKAEWVWWLDLNTYVMELSYPLQNHIFNDISKHVYRDINEYNPLNISHPFTDPYLDEESRSPVGDGKSESVNLILSQDCSGFNLGSFFVRRSAWADRMLDIWWDPVAYEQKHMEWEHKEQDALEQMYTTQPWIRKHTAFLPQRMINSFPPGACSENGNDTRIHYDQKDRDFVVNMAGCEWGRDCWGEMYNYRELSYYLNRNPWERFKEDLVAVIWYKLTGQKVKL
;
A
#
# COMPACT_ATOMS: atom_id res chain seq x y z
N MET A 1 -29.17 -19.07 -16.23
CA MET A 1 -28.74 -18.05 -15.25
C MET A 1 -27.44 -17.45 -15.76
N SER A 2 -27.51 -16.30 -16.44
CA SER A 2 -26.32 -15.52 -16.80
C SER A 2 -25.82 -14.89 -15.51
N THR A 3 -24.72 -15.40 -14.96
CA THR A 3 -23.91 -14.65 -14.00
C THR A 3 -23.32 -13.47 -14.76
N LYS A 4 -24.10 -12.41 -14.93
CA LYS A 4 -23.55 -11.09 -15.23
C LYS A 4 -22.54 -10.84 -14.12
N LYS A 5 -21.24 -10.90 -14.42
CA LYS A 5 -20.20 -10.45 -13.48
C LYS A 5 -20.65 -9.05 -13.07
N ARG A 6 -20.84 -8.83 -11.77
CA ARG A 6 -21.32 -7.56 -11.20
C ARG A 6 -20.44 -6.36 -11.64
N TYR A 7 -19.27 -6.68 -12.19
CA TYR A 7 -18.20 -5.80 -12.64
C TYR A 7 -17.79 -6.04 -14.11
N ALA A 8 -18.64 -6.61 -14.96
CA ALA A 8 -18.33 -6.92 -16.37
C ALA A 8 -18.08 -5.70 -17.28
N HIS A 9 -18.36 -4.48 -16.81
CA HIS A 9 -17.92 -3.28 -17.48
C HIS A 9 -16.48 -3.02 -17.02
N GLU A 10 -15.54 -2.97 -17.97
CA GLU A 10 -14.06 -2.86 -17.85
C GLU A 10 -13.54 -1.68 -16.99
N TRP A 11 -14.44 -0.96 -16.32
CA TRP A 11 -14.22 0.26 -15.57
C TRP A 11 -14.48 0.10 -14.06
N ARG A 12 -14.83 -1.11 -13.58
CA ARG A 12 -15.23 -1.36 -12.18
C ARG A 12 -14.18 -1.99 -11.28
N GLU A 13 -13.19 -2.67 -11.85
CA GLU A 13 -12.38 -3.64 -11.09
C GLU A 13 -11.61 -3.00 -9.93
N SER A 14 -11.04 -1.82 -10.13
CA SER A 14 -10.25 -1.13 -9.11
C SER A 14 -11.12 -0.51 -8.00
N TRP A 15 -12.31 -0.06 -8.34
CA TRP A 15 -13.25 0.55 -7.40
C TRP A 15 -13.81 -0.46 -6.38
N GLU A 16 -13.80 -1.76 -6.70
CA GLU A 16 -14.29 -2.84 -5.80
C GLU A 16 -13.66 -2.79 -4.40
N LYS A 17 -12.45 -2.18 -4.30
CA LYS A 17 -11.79 -1.78 -3.04
C LYS A 17 -12.76 -1.28 -1.99
N VAL A 18 -13.62 -0.33 -2.35
CA VAL A 18 -14.56 0.31 -1.43
C VAL A 18 -15.59 -0.70 -0.90
N ASP A 19 -16.19 -1.47 -1.79
CA ASP A 19 -17.21 -2.47 -1.44
C ASP A 19 -16.64 -3.59 -0.57
N PHE A 20 -15.42 -4.04 -0.86
CA PHE A 20 -14.76 -5.08 -0.09
C PHE A 20 -14.29 -4.60 1.28
N VAL A 21 -13.81 -3.36 1.42
CA VAL A 21 -13.49 -2.77 2.73
C VAL A 21 -14.76 -2.69 3.59
N ARG A 22 -15.88 -2.21 3.04
CA ARG A 22 -17.18 -2.22 3.73
C ARG A 22 -17.61 -3.63 4.12
N HIS A 23 -17.47 -4.59 3.21
CA HIS A 23 -17.82 -5.98 3.48
C HIS A 23 -16.94 -6.55 4.60
N ALA A 24 -15.63 -6.28 4.60
CA ALA A 24 -14.72 -6.70 5.66
C ALA A 24 -15.17 -6.13 7.02
N PHE A 25 -15.55 -4.86 7.10
CA PHE A 25 -16.07 -4.27 8.33
C PHE A 25 -17.41 -4.91 8.78
N ARG A 26 -18.30 -5.27 7.86
CA ARG A 26 -19.56 -5.96 8.20
C ARG A 26 -19.30 -7.39 8.69
N LYS A 27 -18.40 -8.12 8.02
CA LYS A 27 -18.05 -9.50 8.34
C LYS A 27 -17.26 -9.62 9.65
N TYR A 28 -16.40 -8.65 9.94
CA TYR A 28 -15.52 -8.64 11.11
C TYR A 28 -15.80 -7.41 11.99
N PRO A 29 -16.92 -7.38 12.76
CA PRO A 29 -17.37 -6.19 13.48
C PRO A 29 -16.39 -5.71 14.57
N LYS A 30 -15.52 -6.59 15.06
CA LYS A 30 -14.49 -6.27 16.08
C LYS A 30 -13.18 -5.76 15.48
N ALA A 31 -13.01 -5.82 14.16
CA ALA A 31 -11.81 -5.31 13.50
C ALA A 31 -11.78 -3.78 13.60
N GLU A 32 -10.70 -3.25 14.18
CA GLU A 32 -10.43 -1.81 14.24
C GLU A 32 -9.89 -1.30 12.91
N TRP A 33 -8.99 -2.05 12.28
CA TRP A 33 -8.39 -1.71 10.99
C TRP A 33 -8.67 -2.80 9.96
N VAL A 34 -8.88 -2.38 8.72
CA VAL A 34 -8.89 -3.25 7.53
C VAL A 34 -7.69 -2.86 6.67
N TRP A 35 -6.87 -3.84 6.36
CA TRP A 35 -5.76 -3.70 5.42
C TRP A 35 -6.20 -4.20 4.05
N TRP A 36 -6.17 -3.31 3.06
CA TRP A 36 -6.29 -3.69 1.65
C TRP A 36 -4.92 -4.03 1.09
N LEU A 37 -4.86 -5.11 0.29
CA LEU A 37 -3.70 -5.51 -0.48
C LEU A 37 -4.13 -5.92 -1.89
N ASP A 38 -3.48 -5.38 -2.90
CA ASP A 38 -3.69 -5.79 -4.28
C ASP A 38 -3.22 -7.23 -4.51
N LEU A 39 -3.84 -7.89 -5.49
CA LEU A 39 -3.59 -9.30 -5.81
C LEU A 39 -2.13 -9.57 -6.24
N ASN A 40 -1.47 -8.56 -6.79
CA ASN A 40 -0.08 -8.62 -7.22
C ASN A 40 0.90 -8.21 -6.09
N THR A 41 0.50 -8.37 -4.83
CA THR A 41 1.34 -8.10 -3.65
C THR A 41 1.79 -9.39 -2.96
N TYR A 42 3.05 -9.44 -2.54
CA TYR A 42 3.63 -10.54 -1.77
C TYR A 42 4.12 -10.07 -0.40
N VAL A 43 3.74 -10.80 0.66
CA VAL A 43 4.22 -10.54 2.03
C VAL A 43 5.59 -11.21 2.20
N MET A 44 6.62 -10.39 2.34
CA MET A 44 8.02 -10.84 2.42
C MET A 44 8.42 -11.21 3.85
N GLU A 45 7.86 -10.50 4.82
CA GLU A 45 8.20 -10.65 6.22
C GLU A 45 7.08 -11.35 7.01
N LEU A 46 7.41 -12.47 7.64
CA LEU A 46 6.45 -13.31 8.37
C LEU A 46 6.86 -13.53 9.83
N SER A 47 8.01 -12.98 10.27
CA SER A 47 8.57 -13.23 11.60
C SER A 47 8.00 -12.31 12.69
N TYR A 48 7.42 -11.16 12.33
CA TYR A 48 6.81 -10.22 13.26
C TYR A 48 5.47 -9.68 12.77
N PRO A 49 4.56 -9.31 13.69
CA PRO A 49 3.22 -8.85 13.33
C PRO A 49 3.20 -7.37 12.96
N LEU A 50 2.13 -6.95 12.27
CA LEU A 50 1.85 -5.54 11.93
C LEU A 50 1.80 -4.61 13.15
N GLN A 51 1.46 -5.12 14.33
CA GLN A 51 1.48 -4.35 15.57
C GLN A 51 2.88 -3.82 15.86
N ASN A 52 3.90 -4.66 15.74
CA ASN A 52 5.28 -4.26 15.96
C ASN A 52 5.82 -3.45 14.78
N HIS A 53 5.29 -3.69 13.57
CA HIS A 53 5.70 -2.99 12.36
C HIS A 53 5.20 -1.54 12.30
N ILE A 54 3.96 -1.30 12.74
CA ILE A 54 3.25 -0.03 12.54
C ILE A 54 2.42 0.35 13.77
N PHE A 55 1.49 -0.52 14.20
CA PHE A 55 0.35 -0.05 15.00
C PHE A 55 0.67 0.31 16.46
N ASN A 56 1.72 -0.25 17.05
CA ASN A 56 2.10 0.09 18.43
C ASN A 56 2.69 1.51 18.53
N ASP A 57 3.30 2.01 17.46
CA ASP A 57 4.03 3.28 17.43
C ASP A 57 3.64 4.12 16.20
N ILE A 58 2.35 4.15 15.83
CA ILE A 58 1.86 4.80 14.58
C ILE A 58 2.44 6.21 14.41
N SER A 59 2.42 7.02 15.47
CA SER A 59 2.91 8.41 15.45
C SER A 59 4.38 8.57 15.07
N LYS A 60 5.20 7.52 15.23
CA LYS A 60 6.61 7.50 14.85
C LYS A 60 6.81 7.18 13.37
N HIS A 61 5.89 6.42 12.79
CA HIS A 61 6.03 5.87 11.44
C HIS A 61 5.28 6.70 10.40
N VAL A 62 4.15 7.30 10.77
CA VAL A 62 3.34 8.07 9.83
C VAL A 62 3.72 9.54 9.84
N TYR A 63 3.59 10.16 8.67
CA TYR A 63 3.61 11.61 8.52
C TYR A 63 2.26 12.08 7.99
N ARG A 64 1.84 13.29 8.41
CA ARG A 64 0.55 13.87 8.02
C ARG A 64 0.72 15.08 7.11
N ASP A 65 1.85 15.78 7.22
CA ASP A 65 2.21 16.83 6.29
C ASP A 65 2.69 16.20 4.99
N ILE A 66 1.86 16.24 3.96
CA ILE A 66 2.19 15.71 2.63
C ILE A 66 3.47 16.31 2.05
N ASN A 67 3.89 17.51 2.49
CA ASN A 67 5.11 18.14 2.02
C ASN A 67 6.41 17.40 2.39
N GLU A 68 6.35 16.39 3.29
CA GLU A 68 7.47 15.47 3.51
C GLU A 68 7.83 14.69 2.23
N TYR A 69 6.82 14.28 1.46
CA TYR A 69 6.98 13.68 0.15
C TYR A 69 5.73 13.96 -0.69
N ASN A 70 5.87 14.84 -1.69
CA ASN A 70 4.77 15.39 -2.47
C ASN A 70 5.08 15.36 -3.98
N PRO A 71 5.11 14.16 -4.61
CA PRO A 71 5.45 14.00 -6.02
C PRO A 71 4.48 14.75 -6.96
N LEU A 72 3.23 14.95 -6.52
CA LEU A 72 2.17 15.64 -7.27
C LEU A 72 2.14 17.16 -7.04
N ASN A 73 3.03 17.70 -6.20
CA ASN A 73 3.06 19.12 -5.86
C ASN A 73 1.69 19.66 -5.39
N ILE A 74 0.98 18.86 -4.60
CA ILE A 74 -0.32 19.20 -4.03
C ILE A 74 -0.16 20.39 -3.07
N SER A 75 -0.97 21.43 -3.27
CA SER A 75 -0.98 22.59 -2.37
C SER A 75 -1.40 22.20 -0.95
N HIS A 76 -0.55 22.55 0.03
CA HIS A 76 -0.73 22.16 1.42
C HIS A 76 -0.06 23.14 2.41
N PRO A 77 -0.71 23.50 3.54
CA PRO A 77 -2.08 23.16 3.95
C PRO A 77 -3.14 24.05 3.25
N PHE A 78 -4.41 23.88 3.62
CA PHE A 78 -5.45 24.83 3.17
C PHE A 78 -5.23 26.21 3.83
N THR A 79 -5.45 27.27 3.06
CA THR A 79 -5.24 28.67 3.51
C THR A 79 -6.54 29.47 3.60
N ASP A 80 -7.66 28.88 3.21
CA ASP A 80 -8.97 29.53 3.18
C ASP A 80 -9.41 30.03 4.57
N PRO A 81 -9.79 31.31 4.72
CA PRO A 81 -10.04 31.93 6.02
C PRO A 81 -11.29 31.43 6.74
N TYR A 82 -12.22 30.79 6.02
CA TYR A 82 -13.46 30.23 6.58
C TYR A 82 -13.27 28.84 7.19
N LEU A 83 -12.08 28.23 7.04
CA LEU A 83 -11.75 26.94 7.64
C LEU A 83 -11.29 27.09 9.08
N ASP A 84 -11.65 26.12 9.91
CA ASP A 84 -11.18 26.04 11.30
C ASP A 84 -9.65 25.83 11.37
N GLU A 85 -9.06 26.05 12.54
CA GLU A 85 -7.62 25.95 12.74
C GLU A 85 -7.07 24.54 12.48
N GLU A 86 -7.83 23.50 12.81
CA GLU A 86 -7.44 22.11 12.58
C GLU A 86 -7.39 21.81 11.08
N SER A 87 -8.39 22.27 10.33
CA SER A 87 -8.47 22.10 8.86
C SER A 87 -7.37 22.87 8.11
N ARG A 88 -6.84 23.96 8.69
CA ARG A 88 -5.71 24.74 8.15
C ARG A 88 -4.35 24.25 8.64
N SER A 89 -4.32 23.33 9.61
CA SER A 89 -3.10 22.73 10.13
C SER A 89 -2.55 21.68 9.16
N PRO A 90 -1.23 21.67 8.90
CA PRO A 90 -0.62 20.66 8.04
C PRO A 90 -0.68 19.25 8.65
N VAL A 91 -0.91 19.13 9.96
CA VAL A 91 -0.96 17.84 10.67
C VAL A 91 -2.32 17.58 11.31
N GLY A 92 -3.34 18.37 10.96
CA GLY A 92 -4.64 18.36 11.63
C GLY A 92 -4.48 18.67 13.13
N ASP A 93 -5.05 17.82 13.97
CA ASP A 93 -4.93 17.90 15.43
C ASP A 93 -3.61 17.31 16.00
N GLY A 94 -2.73 16.76 15.15
CA GLY A 94 -1.45 16.18 15.54
C GLY A 94 -1.56 14.85 16.30
N LYS A 95 -2.76 14.27 16.45
CA LYS A 95 -2.98 13.04 17.19
C LYS A 95 -3.05 11.84 16.26
N SER A 96 -2.42 10.73 16.65
CA SER A 96 -2.48 9.48 15.88
C SER A 96 -3.87 8.84 15.97
N GLU A 97 -4.60 9.05 17.06
CA GLU A 97 -5.95 8.52 17.25
C GLU A 97 -6.97 9.14 16.30
N SER A 98 -6.65 10.28 15.69
CA SER A 98 -7.49 10.92 14.68
C SER A 98 -7.18 10.41 13.27
N VAL A 99 -6.16 9.58 13.07
CA VAL A 99 -5.88 8.97 11.76
C VAL A 99 -6.88 7.84 11.51
N ASN A 100 -7.56 7.92 10.37
CA ASN A 100 -8.54 6.92 9.93
C ASN A 100 -8.17 6.27 8.59
N LEU A 101 -7.29 6.90 7.80
CA LEU A 101 -6.78 6.36 6.56
C LEU A 101 -5.26 6.46 6.57
N ILE A 102 -4.59 5.33 6.30
CA ILE A 102 -3.14 5.28 6.13
C ILE A 102 -2.85 4.68 4.76
N LEU A 103 -2.13 5.40 3.92
CA LEU A 103 -1.68 4.93 2.62
C LEU A 103 -0.23 5.36 2.39
N SER A 104 0.34 5.01 1.25
CA SER A 104 1.68 5.44 0.89
C SER A 104 1.66 6.23 -0.41
N GLN A 105 2.75 6.94 -0.68
CA GLN A 105 2.93 7.66 -1.94
C GLN A 105 4.11 7.06 -2.70
N ASP A 106 3.96 6.93 -4.02
CA ASP A 106 4.97 6.42 -4.93
C ASP A 106 5.46 7.50 -5.91
N CYS A 107 5.99 7.10 -7.07
CA CYS A 107 6.50 8.04 -8.07
C CYS A 107 5.42 8.93 -8.70
N SER A 108 4.14 8.55 -8.66
CA SER A 108 3.05 9.24 -9.34
C SER A 108 1.97 9.76 -8.41
N GLY A 109 2.13 9.67 -7.08
CA GLY A 109 1.14 10.21 -6.15
C GLY A 109 0.73 9.22 -5.09
N PHE A 110 -0.56 9.18 -4.78
CA PHE A 110 -1.10 8.24 -3.80
C PHE A 110 -1.00 6.83 -4.35
N ASN A 111 -0.79 5.84 -3.49
CA ASN A 111 -0.82 4.46 -3.91
C ASN A 111 -1.87 3.67 -3.13
N LEU A 112 -2.76 3.03 -3.88
CA LEU A 112 -3.88 2.23 -3.35
C LEU A 112 -3.70 0.72 -3.49
N GLY A 113 -2.49 0.27 -3.78
CA GLY A 113 -2.13 -1.14 -3.78
C GLY A 113 -1.94 -1.73 -2.38
N SER A 114 -1.68 -0.87 -1.38
CA SER A 114 -1.65 -1.25 0.03
C SER A 114 -2.04 -0.07 0.90
N PHE A 115 -3.15 -0.17 1.62
CA PHE A 115 -3.63 0.89 2.50
C PHE A 115 -4.49 0.35 3.64
N PHE A 116 -4.59 1.12 4.72
CA PHE A 116 -5.35 0.78 5.91
C PHE A 116 -6.49 1.76 6.11
N VAL A 117 -7.67 1.22 6.41
CA VAL A 117 -8.84 2.01 6.82
C VAL A 117 -9.21 1.62 8.24
N ARG A 118 -9.36 2.61 9.12
CA ARG A 118 -9.85 2.43 10.48
C ARG A 118 -11.36 2.46 10.51
N ARG A 119 -11.97 1.59 11.28
CA ARG A 119 -13.40 1.61 11.55
C ARG A 119 -13.76 2.90 12.30
N SER A 120 -14.54 3.74 11.65
CA SER A 120 -15.11 4.93 12.27
C SER A 120 -16.28 5.46 11.43
N ALA A 121 -17.08 6.35 12.02
CA ALA A 121 -18.12 7.07 11.27
C ALA A 121 -17.52 7.93 10.14
N TRP A 122 -16.24 8.32 10.26
CA TRP A 122 -15.51 8.99 9.19
C TRP A 122 -15.30 8.05 8.00
N ALA A 123 -14.86 6.80 8.26
CA ALA A 123 -14.60 5.83 7.21
C ALA A 123 -15.87 5.47 6.44
N ASP A 124 -17.00 5.29 7.14
CA ASP A 124 -18.29 5.01 6.47
C ASP A 124 -18.65 6.13 5.47
N ARG A 125 -18.53 7.39 5.89
CA ARG A 125 -18.82 8.56 5.03
C ARG A 125 -17.81 8.71 3.90
N MET A 126 -16.53 8.51 4.18
CA MET A 126 -15.48 8.59 3.16
C MET A 126 -15.70 7.54 2.09
N LEU A 127 -15.97 6.28 2.47
CA LEU A 127 -16.27 5.21 1.52
C LEU A 127 -17.55 5.51 0.70
N ASP A 128 -18.56 6.15 1.29
CA ASP A 128 -19.78 6.59 0.57
C ASP A 128 -19.48 7.62 -0.51
N ILE A 129 -18.70 8.64 -0.18
CA ILE A 129 -18.33 9.71 -1.13
C ILE A 129 -17.33 9.20 -2.15
N TRP A 130 -16.41 8.31 -1.75
CA TRP A 130 -15.44 7.74 -2.68
C TRP A 130 -16.15 6.96 -3.79
N TRP A 131 -17.13 6.14 -3.43
CA TRP A 131 -17.95 5.39 -4.39
C TRP A 131 -19.11 6.22 -5.01
N ASP A 132 -19.07 7.56 -4.92
CA ASP A 132 -20.13 8.39 -5.48
C ASP A 132 -20.15 8.31 -7.03
N PRO A 133 -21.34 8.18 -7.68
CA PRO A 133 -21.44 8.12 -9.14
C PRO A 133 -20.84 9.31 -9.88
N VAL A 134 -20.72 10.49 -9.27
CA VAL A 134 -20.03 11.63 -9.90
C VAL A 134 -18.54 11.33 -10.10
N ALA A 135 -17.88 10.81 -9.06
CA ALA A 135 -16.48 10.42 -9.13
C ALA A 135 -16.32 9.19 -10.04
N TYR A 136 -17.12 8.16 -9.79
CA TYR A 136 -16.99 6.86 -10.44
C TYR A 136 -17.53 6.81 -11.88
N GLU A 137 -18.63 7.49 -12.22
CA GLU A 137 -19.26 7.41 -13.55
C GLU A 137 -19.00 8.63 -14.43
N GLN A 138 -18.83 9.82 -13.88
CA GLN A 138 -18.66 11.04 -14.70
C GLN A 138 -17.19 11.41 -14.90
N LYS A 139 -16.38 11.33 -13.85
CA LYS A 139 -14.97 11.76 -13.86
C LYS A 139 -13.97 10.67 -14.21
N HIS A 140 -14.36 9.39 -14.18
CA HIS A 140 -13.47 8.28 -14.52
C HIS A 140 -12.93 8.30 -15.98
N MET A 141 -13.57 9.03 -16.90
CA MET A 141 -13.04 9.21 -18.26
C MET A 141 -12.00 10.34 -18.35
N GLU A 142 -11.94 11.21 -17.35
CA GLU A 142 -10.93 12.28 -17.24
C GLU A 142 -9.70 11.82 -16.44
N TRP A 143 -9.89 10.86 -15.53
CA TRP A 143 -8.87 10.34 -14.62
C TRP A 143 -8.19 9.09 -15.14
N GLU A 144 -6.86 9.14 -15.19
CA GLU A 144 -6.02 8.03 -15.66
C GLU A 144 -5.98 6.90 -14.62
N HIS A 145 -5.85 7.24 -13.33
CA HIS A 145 -5.75 6.28 -12.22
C HIS A 145 -7.07 6.09 -11.45
N LYS A 146 -8.20 6.47 -12.06
CA LYS A 146 -9.56 6.10 -11.62
C LYS A 146 -9.84 6.42 -10.13
N GLU A 147 -9.92 5.40 -9.27
CA GLU A 147 -10.25 5.55 -7.86
C GLU A 147 -9.14 6.25 -7.06
N GLN A 148 -7.90 6.13 -7.53
CA GLN A 148 -6.75 6.82 -6.94
C GLN A 148 -6.87 8.33 -7.14
N ASP A 149 -7.07 8.76 -8.39
CA ASP A 149 -7.28 10.17 -8.72
C ASP A 149 -8.52 10.74 -7.99
N ALA A 150 -9.57 9.93 -7.80
CA ALA A 150 -10.74 10.34 -7.03
C ALA A 150 -10.41 10.60 -5.56
N LEU A 151 -9.58 9.75 -4.94
CA LEU A 151 -9.14 9.95 -3.55
C LEU A 151 -8.20 11.16 -3.43
N GLU A 152 -7.30 11.34 -4.39
CA GLU A 152 -6.44 12.52 -4.46
C GLU A 152 -7.29 13.80 -4.59
N GLN A 153 -8.30 13.80 -5.46
CA GLN A 153 -9.23 14.91 -5.61
C GLN A 153 -10.01 15.20 -4.31
N MET A 154 -10.45 14.17 -3.60
CA MET A 154 -11.07 14.35 -2.29
C MET A 154 -10.06 14.93 -1.29
N TYR A 155 -8.82 14.47 -1.28
CA TYR A 155 -7.77 14.96 -0.39
C TYR A 155 -7.38 16.43 -0.70
N THR A 156 -7.37 16.83 -1.97
CA THR A 156 -7.04 18.19 -2.40
C THR A 156 -8.16 19.18 -2.14
N THR A 157 -9.42 18.75 -2.13
CA THR A 157 -10.59 19.63 -2.01
C THR A 157 -11.32 19.56 -0.66
N GLN A 158 -11.16 18.49 0.10
CA GLN A 158 -11.94 18.24 1.32
C GLN A 158 -11.04 18.25 2.58
N PRO A 159 -11.05 19.33 3.39
CA PRO A 159 -10.26 19.43 4.62
C PRO A 159 -10.56 18.31 5.63
N TRP A 160 -11.83 17.87 5.69
CA TRP A 160 -12.25 16.78 6.56
C TRP A 160 -11.72 15.40 6.12
N ILE A 161 -11.30 15.22 4.87
CA ILE A 161 -10.59 14.01 4.44
C ILE A 161 -9.13 14.11 4.87
N ARG A 162 -8.47 15.21 4.48
CA ARG A 162 -7.06 15.47 4.73
C ARG A 162 -6.67 15.30 6.20
N LYS A 163 -7.43 15.90 7.12
CA LYS A 163 -7.13 15.85 8.56
C LYS A 163 -7.39 14.48 9.22
N HIS A 164 -7.73 13.46 8.45
CA HIS A 164 -7.83 12.08 8.95
C HIS A 164 -7.00 11.10 8.12
N THR A 165 -6.23 11.60 7.14
CA THR A 165 -5.29 10.84 6.33
C THR A 165 -3.87 11.01 6.89
N ALA A 166 -3.12 9.92 6.90
CA ALA A 166 -1.69 9.92 7.14
C ALA A 166 -0.99 9.06 6.09
N PHE A 167 0.30 9.28 5.93
CA PHE A 167 1.13 8.59 4.96
C PHE A 167 2.21 7.76 5.67
N LEU A 168 2.48 6.59 5.13
CA LEU A 168 3.66 5.80 5.45
C LEU A 168 4.68 5.92 4.31
N PRO A 169 5.99 5.83 4.61
CA PRO A 169 6.98 5.60 3.58
C PRO A 169 6.59 4.36 2.75
N GLN A 170 6.62 4.48 1.41
CA GLN A 170 6.19 3.43 0.47
C GLN A 170 6.73 2.04 0.84
N ARG A 171 8.04 1.94 1.10
CA ARG A 171 8.70 0.67 1.40
C ARG A 171 8.23 -0.02 2.68
N MET A 172 7.62 0.71 3.62
CA MET A 172 7.11 0.08 4.85
C MET A 172 5.95 -0.86 4.55
N ILE A 173 5.06 -0.52 3.62
CA ILE A 173 3.81 -1.28 3.41
C ILE A 173 3.52 -1.60 1.95
N ASN A 174 4.36 -1.16 1.01
CA ASN A 174 4.04 -1.19 -0.41
C ASN A 174 5.27 -1.03 -1.32
N SER A 175 6.42 -1.63 -0.95
CA SER A 175 7.63 -1.51 -1.76
C SER A 175 7.44 -2.01 -3.19
N PHE A 176 8.18 -1.45 -4.14
CA PHE A 176 8.07 -1.78 -5.56
C PHE A 176 9.23 -2.65 -6.04
N PRO A 177 9.00 -3.55 -7.00
CA PRO A 177 10.09 -4.21 -7.71
C PRO A 177 10.88 -3.18 -8.53
N PRO A 178 12.17 -3.39 -8.81
CA PRO A 178 13.01 -2.46 -9.57
C PRO A 178 12.49 -2.07 -10.97
N GLY A 179 11.48 -2.75 -11.50
CA GLY A 179 10.85 -2.45 -12.79
C GLY A 179 9.59 -1.60 -12.71
N ALA A 180 9.06 -1.28 -11.52
CA ALA A 180 7.94 -0.36 -11.34
C ALA A 180 8.49 1.02 -10.98
N CYS A 181 7.98 2.11 -11.59
CA CYS A 181 8.51 3.47 -11.37
C CYS A 181 10.02 3.61 -11.69
N SER A 182 10.53 2.86 -12.68
CA SER A 182 11.96 2.73 -12.94
C SER A 182 12.53 3.70 -13.97
N GLU A 183 11.78 4.73 -14.39
CA GLU A 183 12.20 5.69 -15.42
C GLU A 183 13.53 6.39 -15.07
N ASN A 184 13.71 6.67 -13.78
CA ASN A 184 14.92 7.29 -13.23
C ASN A 184 15.87 6.28 -12.55
N GLY A 185 15.65 4.97 -12.78
CA GLY A 185 16.39 3.89 -12.14
C GLY A 185 15.91 3.55 -10.73
N ASN A 186 16.77 2.87 -9.96
CA ASN A 186 16.41 2.35 -8.65
C ASN A 186 16.40 3.46 -7.58
N ASP A 187 15.21 3.91 -7.19
CA ASP A 187 14.96 4.79 -6.05
C ASP A 187 14.78 4.01 -4.72
N THR A 188 15.69 4.26 -3.79
CA THR A 188 15.70 3.70 -2.42
C THR A 188 14.49 4.06 -1.56
N ARG A 189 13.65 5.01 -1.96
CA ARG A 189 12.44 5.41 -1.22
C ARG A 189 11.24 4.51 -1.51
N ILE A 190 11.17 3.96 -2.72
CA ILE A 190 10.00 3.22 -3.21
C ILE A 190 10.32 1.76 -3.54
N HIS A 191 11.54 1.44 -3.96
CA HIS A 191 11.89 0.09 -4.38
C HIS A 191 12.30 -0.82 -3.22
N TYR A 192 11.98 -2.11 -3.34
CA TYR A 192 12.29 -3.14 -2.38
C TYR A 192 13.78 -3.22 -2.07
N ASP A 193 14.14 -3.17 -0.78
CA ASP A 193 15.49 -3.46 -0.29
C ASP A 193 15.54 -4.77 0.51
N GLN A 194 16.41 -5.68 0.05
CA GLN A 194 16.61 -6.98 0.68
C GLN A 194 17.27 -6.89 2.06
N LYS A 195 18.15 -5.90 2.29
CA LYS A 195 18.88 -5.74 3.55
C LYS A 195 17.98 -5.19 4.64
N ASP A 196 17.12 -4.25 4.28
CA ASP A 196 16.18 -3.63 5.22
C ASP A 196 14.97 -4.54 5.49
N ARG A 197 14.78 -5.58 4.68
CA ARG A 197 13.69 -6.56 4.79
C ARG A 197 12.32 -5.88 4.76
N ASP A 198 12.06 -5.17 3.67
CA ASP A 198 10.77 -4.51 3.45
C ASP A 198 9.61 -5.52 3.61
N PHE A 199 8.54 -5.10 4.30
CA PHE A 199 7.52 -6.02 4.83
C PHE A 199 6.71 -6.71 3.72
N VAL A 200 6.37 -5.96 2.67
CA VAL A 200 5.72 -6.48 1.47
C VAL A 200 6.34 -5.86 0.22
N VAL A 201 6.16 -6.54 -0.90
CA VAL A 201 6.45 -6.04 -2.25
C VAL A 201 5.20 -6.10 -3.11
N ASN A 202 4.88 -5.02 -3.80
CA ASN A 202 3.77 -4.90 -4.72
C ASN A 202 4.29 -4.75 -6.14
N MET A 203 3.94 -5.69 -7.01
CA MET A 203 4.34 -5.70 -8.42
C MET A 203 3.44 -4.75 -9.25
N ALA A 204 3.36 -3.50 -8.83
CA ALA A 204 2.52 -2.48 -9.46
C ALA A 204 2.85 -2.31 -10.95
N GLY A 205 1.84 -2.36 -11.81
CA GLY A 205 2.01 -2.22 -13.26
C GLY A 205 2.77 -3.36 -13.93
N CYS A 206 2.95 -4.52 -13.27
CA CYS A 206 3.63 -5.65 -13.89
C CYS A 206 2.88 -6.20 -15.12
N GLU A 207 1.59 -5.95 -15.23
CA GLU A 207 0.75 -6.38 -16.35
C GLU A 207 1.10 -5.63 -17.65
N TRP A 208 1.84 -4.53 -17.55
CA TRP A 208 2.15 -3.64 -18.66
C TRP A 208 3.58 -3.90 -19.15
N GLY A 209 3.75 -5.02 -19.85
CA GLY A 209 5.02 -5.38 -20.48
C GLY A 209 6.07 -5.99 -19.54
N ARG A 210 5.70 -6.35 -18.31
CA ARG A 210 6.54 -7.14 -17.39
C ARG A 210 5.87 -8.51 -17.12
N ASP A 211 6.56 -9.37 -16.36
CA ASP A 211 6.06 -10.69 -15.99
C ASP A 211 5.67 -10.71 -14.51
N CYS A 212 4.38 -10.47 -14.23
CA CYS A 212 3.84 -10.51 -12.87
C CYS A 212 4.12 -11.83 -12.16
N TRP A 213 3.94 -12.96 -12.88
CA TRP A 213 4.11 -14.27 -12.27
C TRP A 213 5.59 -14.52 -11.96
N GLY A 214 6.48 -14.21 -12.91
CA GLY A 214 7.92 -14.39 -12.73
C GLY A 214 8.46 -13.53 -11.59
N GLU A 215 8.04 -12.27 -11.52
CA GLU A 215 8.40 -11.38 -10.40
C GLU A 215 7.88 -11.91 -9.07
N MET A 216 6.58 -12.25 -8.97
CA MET A 216 5.98 -12.84 -7.77
C MET A 216 6.71 -14.11 -7.34
N TYR A 217 7.05 -14.98 -8.30
CA TYR A 217 7.77 -16.23 -8.04
C TYR A 217 9.18 -15.96 -7.50
N ASN A 218 9.90 -15.00 -8.08
CA ASN A 218 11.23 -14.59 -7.62
C ASN A 218 11.18 -14.05 -6.18
N TYR A 219 10.22 -13.18 -5.87
CA TYR A 219 10.05 -12.64 -4.52
C TYR A 219 9.62 -13.70 -3.51
N ARG A 220 8.80 -14.67 -3.95
CA ARG A 220 8.47 -15.83 -3.14
C ARG A 220 9.70 -16.66 -2.80
N GLU A 221 10.55 -16.98 -3.77
CA GLU A 221 11.81 -17.70 -3.51
C GLU A 221 12.76 -16.91 -2.62
N LEU A 222 12.85 -15.60 -2.85
CA LEU A 222 13.64 -14.70 -2.00
C LEU A 222 13.11 -14.66 -0.57
N SER A 223 11.79 -14.56 -0.38
CA SER A 223 11.18 -14.59 0.96
C SER A 223 11.50 -15.90 1.67
N TYR A 224 11.36 -17.05 1.00
CA TYR A 224 11.77 -18.33 1.57
C TYR A 224 13.24 -18.31 1.98
N TYR A 225 14.13 -17.86 1.09
CA TYR A 225 15.56 -17.77 1.35
C TYR A 225 15.90 -16.90 2.57
N LEU A 226 15.24 -15.74 2.71
CA LEU A 226 15.45 -14.80 3.80
C LEU A 226 14.87 -15.31 5.13
N ASN A 227 13.79 -16.10 5.08
CA ASN A 227 13.08 -16.63 6.24
C ASN A 227 13.48 -18.07 6.62
N ARG A 228 14.53 -18.62 6.00
CA ARG A 228 15.06 -19.95 6.34
C ARG A 228 15.33 -20.09 7.83
N ASN A 229 14.91 -21.21 8.40
CA ASN A 229 15.15 -21.52 9.80
C ASN A 229 16.65 -21.81 10.05
N PRO A 230 17.11 -21.79 11.31
CA PRO A 230 18.53 -22.01 11.63
C PRO A 230 19.07 -23.36 11.13
N TRP A 231 18.22 -24.38 11.06
CA TRP A 231 18.59 -25.72 10.59
C TRP A 231 18.79 -25.77 9.07
N GLU A 232 17.92 -25.10 8.31
CA GLU A 232 18.04 -24.91 6.86
C GLU A 232 19.29 -24.13 6.52
N ARG A 233 19.56 -23.03 7.23
CA ARG A 233 20.80 -22.26 7.08
C ARG A 233 22.02 -23.13 7.34
N PHE A 234 22.01 -23.96 8.38
CA PHE A 234 23.09 -24.90 8.66
C PHE A 234 23.29 -25.91 7.51
N LYS A 235 22.22 -26.53 7.00
CA LYS A 235 22.33 -27.49 5.89
C LYS A 235 22.83 -26.83 4.60
N GLU A 236 22.25 -25.71 4.22
CA GLU A 236 22.51 -25.09 2.92
C GLU A 236 23.81 -24.26 2.91
N ASP A 237 24.05 -23.46 3.96
CA ASP A 237 25.18 -22.52 3.96
C ASP A 237 26.47 -23.17 4.48
N LEU A 238 26.39 -24.28 5.24
CA LEU A 238 27.56 -25.02 5.72
C LEU A 238 27.72 -26.38 5.04
N VAL A 239 26.74 -27.29 5.17
CA VAL A 239 26.90 -28.69 4.72
C VAL A 239 26.98 -28.79 3.20
N ALA A 240 26.07 -28.13 2.48
CA ALA A 240 26.07 -28.16 1.02
C ALA A 240 27.32 -27.47 0.43
N VAL A 241 27.80 -26.39 1.05
CA VAL A 241 29.03 -25.70 0.64
C VAL A 241 30.26 -26.56 0.86
N ILE A 242 30.37 -27.24 2.02
CA ILE A 242 31.46 -28.19 2.29
C ILE A 242 31.40 -29.37 1.31
N TRP A 243 30.21 -29.92 1.06
CA TRP A 243 30.02 -31.01 0.10
C TRP A 243 30.45 -30.60 -1.32
N TYR A 244 30.08 -29.40 -1.76
CA TYR A 244 30.51 -28.86 -3.05
C TYR A 244 32.04 -28.71 -3.12
N LYS A 245 32.68 -28.21 -2.07
CA LYS A 245 34.15 -28.10 -2.00
C LYS A 245 34.86 -29.45 -2.04
N LEU A 246 34.24 -30.50 -1.47
CA LEU A 246 34.82 -31.86 -1.43
C LEU A 246 34.57 -32.67 -2.70
N THR A 247 33.41 -32.52 -3.34
CA THR A 247 32.95 -33.41 -4.43
C THR A 247 32.80 -32.72 -5.78
N GLY A 248 32.80 -31.39 -5.81
CA GLY A 248 32.48 -30.59 -7.01
C GLY A 248 31.00 -30.62 -7.42
N GLN A 249 30.14 -31.38 -6.71
CA GLN A 249 28.73 -31.51 -7.03
C GLN A 249 27.87 -30.57 -6.18
N LYS A 250 26.98 -29.81 -6.82
CA LYS A 250 25.98 -28.99 -6.11
C LYS A 250 24.84 -29.90 -5.65
N VAL A 251 24.55 -29.88 -4.36
CA VAL A 251 23.44 -30.63 -3.74
C VAL A 251 22.51 -29.63 -3.04
N LYS A 252 21.20 -29.79 -3.25
CA LYS A 252 20.17 -29.03 -2.52
C LYS A 252 19.72 -29.92 -1.35
N LEU A 253 19.98 -29.49 -0.10
CA LEU A 253 19.82 -30.29 1.14
C LEU A 253 18.64 -29.85 2.00
#